data_AF-A0A2S7VML4-F1
#
_entry.id   AF-A0A2S7VML4-F1
#
_cell.length_a   1.000
_cell.length_b   1.000
_cell.length_c   1.000
_cell.angle_alpha   90.00
_cell.angle_beta   90.00
_cell.angle_gamma   90.00
#
_symmetry.space_group_name_H-M   'P 1'
#
loop_
_entity.id
_entity.type
_entity.pdbx_description
1 polymer ?
#
loop_
_entity_poly.entity_id
_entity_poly.type
_entity_poly.pdbx_seq_one_letter_code
_entity_poly.pdbx_strand_id
1 'polypeptide(L)' 'MEYLAVLLCPSGGIVRHEETQQVPNVQVGDFDSMDDAVNQACVTLECTHLFKGVISKGEGKSGFMVVTSQELETI' A
#
# COMPACT_ATOMS: atom_id res chain seq x y z
N MET A 1 9.76 11.37 -4.19
CA MET A 1 8.31 11.21 -4.44
C MET A 1 7.67 10.61 -3.20
N GLU A 2 6.52 11.14 -2.76
CA GLU A 2 5.82 10.60 -1.59
C GLU A 2 5.04 9.34 -1.93
N TYR A 3 5.28 8.28 -1.14
CA TYR A 3 4.66 6.96 -1.28
C TYR A 3 3.78 6.61 -0.08
N LEU A 4 2.66 5.97 -0.40
CA LEU A 4 1.63 5.53 0.53
C LEU A 4 1.31 4.06 0.26
N ALA A 5 1.08 3.29 1.32
CA ALA A 5 0.67 1.90 1.25
C ALA A 5 -0.84 1.80 1.47
N VAL A 6 -1.60 1.56 0.40
CA VAL A 6 -3.05 1.39 0.43
C VAL A 6 -3.42 -0.02 0.86
N LEU A 7 -4.31 -0.16 1.83
CA LEU A 7 -4.78 -1.47 2.29
C LEU A 7 -5.64 -2.15 1.20
N LEU A 8 -5.27 -3.38 0.85
CA LEU A 8 -6.01 -4.25 -0.04
C LEU A 8 -6.72 -5.34 0.76
N CYS A 9 -7.99 -5.56 0.48
CA CYS A 9 -8.72 -6.72 1.00
C CYS A 9 -8.19 -8.02 0.37
N PRO A 10 -8.40 -9.17 1.03
CA PRO A 10 -8.02 -10.48 0.50
C PRO A 10 -8.62 -10.80 -0.89
N SER A 11 -9.73 -10.13 -1.24
CA SER A 11 -10.38 -10.20 -2.55
C SER A 11 -9.73 -9.32 -3.63
N GLY A 12 -8.67 -8.57 -3.30
CA GLY A 12 -8.01 -7.61 -4.20
C GLY A 12 -8.72 -6.26 -4.32
N GLY A 13 -9.83 -6.06 -3.59
CA GLY A 13 -10.55 -4.79 -3.58
C GLY A 13 -9.93 -3.76 -2.62
N ILE A 14 -10.11 -2.49 -2.94
CA ILE A 14 -9.85 -1.37 -2.03
C ILE A 14 -11.16 -1.07 -1.29
N VAL A 15 -11.14 -1.14 0.04
CA VAL A 15 -12.30 -0.78 0.86
C VAL A 15 -12.09 0.61 1.42
N ARG A 16 -12.97 1.54 1.07
CA ARG A 16 -13.00 2.88 1.66
C ARG A 16 -13.67 2.82 3.02
N HIS A 17 -13.20 3.63 3.96
CA HIS A 17 -13.87 3.78 5.24
C HIS A 17 -15.29 4.32 5.01
N GLU A 18 -16.32 3.72 5.63
CA GLU A 18 -17.72 4.11 5.37
C GLU A 18 -18.02 5.56 5.78
N GLU A 19 -17.42 6.03 6.88
CA GLU A 19 -17.65 7.36 7.43
C GLU A 19 -16.83 8.46 6.76
N THR A 20 -15.54 8.21 6.49
CA THR A 20 -14.64 9.22 5.92
C THR A 20 -14.54 9.16 4.41
N GLN A 21 -15.05 8.09 3.79
CA GLN A 21 -14.87 7.77 2.36
C GLN A 21 -13.39 7.66 1.94
N GLN A 22 -12.46 7.68 2.89
CA GLN A 22 -11.03 7.65 2.61
C GLN A 22 -10.56 6.22 2.43
N VAL A 23 -9.67 6.04 1.46
CA VAL A 23 -8.94 4.80 1.27
C VAL A 23 -7.96 4.64 2.43
N PRO A 24 -8.05 3.56 3.23
CA PRO A 24 -7.11 3.31 4.31
C PRO A 24 -5.71 3.16 3.71
N ASN A 25 -4.84 4.09 4.08
CA ASN A 25 -3.47 4.14 3.62
C ASN A 25 -2.53 4.36 4.82
N VAL A 26 -1.31 3.88 4.67
CA VAL A 26 -0.22 4.11 5.62
C VAL A 26 0.86 4.91 4.89
N GLN A 27 1.24 6.05 5.46
CA GLN A 27 2.33 6.83 4.91
C GLN A 27 3.64 6.04 5.03
N VAL A 28 4.30 5.80 3.89
CA VAL A 28 5.58 5.10 3.84
C VAL A 28 6.72 6.12 3.98
N GLY A 29 6.62 7.23 3.25
CA GLY A 29 7.59 8.32 3.25
C GLY A 29 7.94 8.81 1.85
N ASP A 30 8.98 9.64 1.77
CA ASP A 30 9.50 10.20 0.52
C ASP A 30 10.70 9.40 0.02
N PHE A 31 10.60 8.83 -1.19
CA PHE A 31 11.63 8.00 -1.80
C PHE A 31 11.87 8.38 -3.26
N ASP A 32 13.06 8.08 -3.77
CA ASP A 32 13.40 8.31 -5.17
C ASP A 32 12.91 7.18 -6.09
N SER A 33 12.79 5.96 -5.56
CA SER A 33 12.32 4.78 -6.30
C SER A 33 11.16 4.07 -5.58
N MET A 34 10.25 3.49 -6.36
CA MET A 34 9.17 2.65 -5.83
C MET A 34 9.73 1.41 -5.11
N ASP A 35 10.85 0.85 -5.58
CA ASP A 35 11.45 -0.32 -4.93
C ASP A 35 11.96 0.00 -3.53
N ASP A 36 12.53 1.20 -3.32
CA ASP A 36 12.98 1.65 -2.00
C ASP A 36 11.78 1.85 -1.05
N ALA A 37 10.71 2.46 -1.55
CA ALA A 37 9.46 2.62 -0.80
C ALA A 37 8.85 1.26 -0.43
N VAL A 38 8.83 0.31 -1.36
CA VAL A 38 8.36 -1.06 -1.14
C VAL A 38 9.20 -1.76 -0.07
N ASN A 39 10.52 -1.67 -0.17
CA ASN A 39 11.41 -2.28 0.82
C ASN A 39 11.15 -1.71 2.22
N GLN A 40 11.01 -0.38 2.34
CA GLN A 40 10.72 0.25 3.61
C GLN A 40 9.33 -0.09 4.15
N ALA A 41 8.32 -0.15 3.28
CA ALA A 41 6.97 -0.57 3.63
C ALA A 41 6.96 -2.04 4.08
N CYS A 42 7.73 -2.92 3.43
CA CYS A 42 7.92 -4.31 3.80
C CYS A 42 8.50 -4.48 5.20
N VAL A 43 9.52 -3.69 5.55
CA VAL A 43 10.12 -3.69 6.90
C VAL A 43 9.12 -3.21 7.94
N THR A 44 8.37 -2.14 7.64
CA THR A 44 7.43 -1.52 8.59
C THR A 44 6.18 -2.36 8.81
N LEU A 45 5.68 -3.01 7.75
CA LEU A 45 4.42 -3.75 7.75
C LEU A 45 4.63 -5.27 7.87
N GLU A 46 5.87 -5.73 8.08
CA GLU A 46 6.26 -7.16 8.17
C GLU A 46 5.63 -8.00 7.05
N CYS A 47 5.83 -7.56 5.80
CA CYS A 47 5.18 -8.16 4.65
C CYS A 47 6.17 -8.53 3.54
N THR A 48 5.70 -9.34 2.59
CA THR A 48 6.50 -9.82 1.46
C THR A 48 6.06 -9.12 0.18
N HIS A 49 7.01 -8.58 -0.57
CA HIS A 49 6.73 -8.06 -1.91
C HIS A 49 6.30 -9.19 -2.83
N LEU A 50 5.14 -9.02 -3.45
CA LEU A 50 4.61 -9.98 -4.41
C LEU A 50 4.97 -9.55 -5.83
N PHE A 51 4.49 -8.38 -6.27
CA PHE A 51 4.68 -7.91 -7.63
C PHE A 51 4.27 -6.43 -7.79
N LYS A 52 5.05 -5.63 -8.55
CA LYS A 52 4.71 -4.24 -8.95
C LYS A 52 4.18 -3.34 -7.81
N GLY A 53 4.84 -3.35 -6.65
CA GLY A 53 4.46 -2.52 -5.50
C GLY A 53 3.37 -3.13 -4.62
N VAL A 54 2.80 -4.27 -4.99
CA VAL A 54 1.91 -5.04 -4.13
C VAL A 54 2.73 -5.83 -3.12
N ILE A 55 2.43 -5.62 -1.85
CA ILE A 55 3.05 -6.31 -0.71
C ILE A 55 1.96 -7.06 0.06
N SER A 56 2.23 -8.28 0.49
CA SER A 56 1.26 -9.12 1.21
C SER A 56 1.78 -9.53 2.58
N LYS A 57 0.91 -9.48 3.60
CA LYS A 57 1.20 -9.97 4.96
C LYS A 57 1.18 -11.50 5.08
N GLY A 58 0.98 -12.22 3.98
CA GLY A 58 0.98 -13.68 3.92
C GLY A 58 -0.33 -14.27 3.40
N GLU A 59 -0.33 -15.59 3.21
CA GLU A 59 -1.45 -16.32 2.60
C GLU A 59 -2.75 -16.15 3.41
N GLY A 60 -3.83 -15.75 2.74
CA GLY A 60 -5.14 -15.51 3.35
C GLY A 60 -5.28 -14.20 4.15
N LYS A 61 -4.23 -13.35 4.20
CA LYS A 61 -4.27 -12.04 4.87
C LYS A 61 -4.44 -10.90 3.87
N SER A 62 -4.85 -9.74 4.38
CA SER A 62 -4.89 -8.50 3.60
C SER A 62 -3.48 -8.13 3.11
N GLY A 63 -3.45 -7.45 1.97
CA GLY A 63 -2.23 -6.91 1.38
C GLY A 63 -2.19 -5.39 1.49
N PHE A 64 -1.13 -4.81 0.95
CA PHE A 64 -1.05 -3.39 0.67
C PHE A 64 -0.54 -3.19 -0.76
N MET A 65 -0.91 -2.06 -1.35
CA MET A 65 -0.36 -1.60 -2.61
C MET A 65 0.37 -0.29 -2.37
N VAL A 66 1.67 -0.27 -2.66
CA VAL A 66 2.46 0.95 -2.61
C VAL A 66 2.14 1.76 -3.86
N VAL A 67 1.63 2.97 -3.64
CA VAL A 67 1.27 3.95 -4.67
C VAL A 67 1.84 5.30 -4.28
N THR A 68 1.98 6.19 -5.25
CA THR A 68 2.29 7.59 -4.96
C THR A 68 1.06 8.35 -4.46
N SER A 69 1.26 9.48 -3.80
CA SER A 69 0.16 10.36 -3.39
C SER A 69 -0.71 10.82 -4.56
N GLN A 70 -0.10 11.13 -5.70
CA GLN A 70 -0.82 11.47 -6.93
C GLN A 70 -1.66 10.33 -7.47
N GLU A 71 -1.16 9.10 -7.47
CA GLU A 71 -1.94 7.94 -7.91
C GLU A 71 -3.13 7.68 -6.99
N LEU A 72 -2.97 7.88 -5.68
CA LEU A 72 -4.06 7.73 -4.71
C LEU A 72 -5.22 8.69 -4.96
N GLU A 73 -4.93 9.93 -5.37
CA GLU A 73 -5.96 10.92 -5.74
C GLU A 73 -6.77 10.50 -6.99
N THR A 74 -6.23 9.58 -7.79
CA THR A 74 -6.84 9.10 -9.03
C THR A 74 -7.70 7.84 -8.82
N ILE A 75 -7.67 7.24 -7.61
CA ILE A 75 -8.39 6.01 -7.23
C ILE A 75 -9.77 6.35 -6.63
#